data_AF-A0A3B8HEG1-F1
#
_entry.id   AF-A0A3B8HEG1-F1
#
_cell.length_a   1.000
_cell.length_b   1.000
_cell.length_c   1.000
_cell.angle_alpha   90.00
_cell.angle_beta   90.00
_cell.angle_gamma   90.00
#
_symmetry.space_group_name_H-M   'P 1'
#
loop_
_entity.id
_entity.type
_entity.pdbx_description
1 polymer ?
#
loop_
_entity_poly.entity_id
_entity_poly.type
_entity_poly.pdbx_seq_one_letter_code
_entity_poly.pdbx_strand_id
1 'polypeptide(L)'
;ASVPIPTIGIGAGPECDGQVLVIHDVLGLFERFRPRFVKQYAQLGQEMLKALTQYREEVEQGLFPGPEHGFAMKDEELAKVGRD
;
A
#
# COMPACT_ATOMS: atom_id res chain seq x y z
N ALA A 1 -11.28 26.98 28.45
CA ALA A 1 -10.77 26.43 29.73
C ALA A 1 -9.75 25.36 29.40
N SER A 2 -8.61 25.31 30.12
CA SER A 2 -7.57 24.30 29.92
C SER A 2 -7.82 23.08 30.84
N VAL A 3 -7.48 21.87 30.39
CA VAL A 3 -7.58 20.61 31.17
C VAL A 3 -6.18 20.12 31.55
N PRO A 4 -6.01 19.42 32.68
CA PRO A 4 -4.68 19.03 33.17
C PRO A 4 -4.05 17.83 32.43
N ILE A 5 -4.82 17.13 31.59
CA ILE A 5 -4.34 15.98 30.81
C ILE A 5 -3.96 16.40 29.39
N PRO A 6 -2.99 15.72 28.72
CA PRO A 6 -2.66 16.00 27.33
C PRO A 6 -3.85 15.80 26.39
N THR A 7 -3.95 16.66 25.39
CA THR A 7 -4.97 16.64 24.34
C THR A 7 -4.36 16.25 23.00
N ILE A 8 -5.02 15.35 22.26
CA ILE A 8 -4.58 14.92 20.93
C ILE A 8 -5.61 15.39 19.90
N GLY A 9 -5.18 16.26 19.00
CA GLY A 9 -6.04 16.91 18.01
C GLY A 9 -6.01 16.23 16.64
N ILE A 10 -7.15 16.22 15.96
CA ILE A 10 -7.28 16.00 14.51
C ILE A 10 -8.14 17.11 13.93
N GLY A 11 -7.53 18.03 13.18
CA GLY A 11 -8.23 19.23 12.70
C GLY A 11 -8.67 20.20 13.81
N ALA A 12 -8.09 20.10 15.00
CA ALA A 12 -8.37 20.97 16.14
C ALA A 12 -7.42 22.19 16.24
N GLY A 13 -6.56 22.40 15.24
CA GLY A 13 -5.53 23.43 15.24
C GLY A 13 -4.24 22.99 15.98
N PRO A 14 -3.23 23.87 16.02
CA PRO A 14 -1.92 23.56 16.59
C PRO A 14 -1.88 23.62 18.13
N GLU A 15 -2.95 24.09 18.78
CA GLU A 15 -3.00 24.32 20.24
C GLU A 15 -3.20 23.03 21.07
N CYS A 16 -3.34 21.86 20.43
CA CYS A 16 -3.33 20.57 21.15
C CYS A 16 -1.89 20.11 21.43
N ASP A 17 -1.70 19.40 22.53
CA ASP A 17 -0.39 18.88 22.98
C ASP A 17 0.22 17.84 22.03
N GLY A 18 -0.62 17.18 21.24
CA GLY A 18 -0.22 16.28 20.16
C GLY A 18 -1.23 16.27 19.02
N GLN A 19 -0.87 15.60 17.93
CA GLN A 19 -1.68 15.53 16.73
C GLN A 19 -1.83 14.07 16.28
N VAL A 20 -2.98 13.75 15.70
CA VAL A 20 -3.26 12.46 15.07
C VAL A 20 -3.86 12.67 13.69
N LEU A 21 -3.48 11.80 12.76
CA LEU A 21 -4.06 11.72 11.42
C LEU A 21 -4.22 10.24 11.04
N VAL A 22 -5.16 9.94 10.15
CA VAL A 22 -5.30 8.60 9.58
C VAL A 22 -4.14 8.34 8.61
N ILE A 23 -3.47 7.19 8.74
CA ILE A 23 -2.29 6.87 7.92
C ILE A 23 -2.59 6.91 6.41
N HIS A 24 -3.78 6.47 5.99
CA HIS A 24 -4.23 6.51 4.59
C HIS A 24 -4.29 7.93 4.04
N ASP A 25 -4.72 8.89 4.87
CA ASP A 25 -4.83 10.30 4.51
C ASP A 25 -3.44 10.95 4.42
N VAL A 26 -2.55 10.63 5.37
CA VAL A 26 -1.16 11.12 5.38
C VAL A 26 -0.39 10.61 4.17
N LEU A 27 -0.58 9.34 3.81
CA LEU A 27 0.13 8.71 2.68
C LEU A 27 -0.54 8.91 1.33
N GLY A 28 -1.71 9.55 1.29
CA GLY A 28 -2.43 9.83 0.04
C GLY A 28 -2.88 8.57 -0.69
N LEU A 29 -3.44 7.59 0.04
CA LEU A 29 -3.95 6.34 -0.54
C LEU A 29 -5.30 6.51 -1.25
N PHE A 30 -6.08 7.53 -0.88
CA PHE A 30 -7.36 7.84 -1.52
C PHE A 30 -7.37 9.28 -2.04
N GLU A 31 -7.82 9.47 -3.28
CA GLU A 31 -7.78 10.77 -3.95
C GLU A 31 -9.13 11.49 -3.99
N ARG A 32 -10.23 10.74 -3.90
CA ARG A 32 -11.58 11.32 -4.07
C ARG A 32 -11.99 12.26 -2.95
N PHE A 33 -11.43 12.08 -1.75
CA PHE A 33 -11.77 12.90 -0.60
C PHE A 33 -10.50 13.21 0.20
N ARG A 34 -10.19 14.50 0.30
CA ARG A 34 -9.09 15.01 1.14
C ARG A 34 -9.67 15.98 2.17
N PRO A 35 -9.78 15.58 3.46
CA PRO A 35 -10.19 16.50 4.50
C PRO A 35 -9.25 17.71 4.58
N ARG A 36 -9.80 18.91 4.83
CA ARG A 36 -9.02 20.16 4.85
C ARG A 36 -7.89 20.17 5.88
N PHE A 37 -8.03 19.42 6.98
CA PHE A 37 -7.01 19.31 8.03
C PHE A 37 -5.86 18.36 7.69
N VAL A 38 -5.94 17.63 6.57
CA VAL A 38 -4.93 16.66 6.17
C VAL A 38 -3.86 17.33 5.31
N LYS A 39 -2.61 17.20 5.76
CA LYS A 39 -1.43 17.31 4.90
C LYS A 39 -1.04 15.92 4.41
N GLN A 40 -1.10 15.72 3.09
CA GLN A 40 -0.52 14.55 2.44
C GLN A 40 1.01 14.72 2.38
N TYR A 41 1.73 13.69 2.79
CA TYR A 41 3.19 13.61 2.73
C TYR A 41 3.67 12.70 1.58
N ALA A 42 2.76 11.91 1.00
CA ALA A 42 2.99 11.09 -0.17
C ALA A 42 1.70 10.97 -1.00
N GLN A 43 1.84 10.42 -2.22
CA GLN A 43 0.76 10.15 -3.17
C GLN A 43 0.71 8.64 -3.51
N LEU A 44 0.73 7.79 -2.47
CA LEU A 44 0.93 6.34 -2.65
C LEU A 44 -0.20 5.67 -3.43
N GLY A 45 -1.41 6.23 -3.49
CA GLY A 45 -2.49 5.70 -4.32
C GLY A 45 -2.11 5.58 -5.80
N GLN A 46 -1.39 6.56 -6.35
CA GLN A 46 -0.94 6.53 -7.76
C GLN A 46 0.16 5.50 -7.98
N GLU A 47 1.12 5.42 -7.07
CA GLU A 47 2.20 4.44 -7.16
C GLU A 47 1.66 3.01 -7.05
N MET A 48 0.68 2.77 -6.16
CA MET A 48 -0.01 1.49 -6.07
C MET A 48 -0.75 1.14 -7.37
N LEU A 49 -1.49 2.10 -7.93
CA LEU A 49 -2.21 1.87 -9.18
C LEU A 49 -1.25 1.51 -10.32
N LYS A 50 -0.14 2.24 -10.43
CA LYS A 50 0.92 1.96 -11.41
C LYS A 50 1.50 0.56 -11.22
N ALA A 51 1.89 0.20 -10.01
CA ALA A 51 2.48 -1.11 -9.72
C ALA A 51 1.52 -2.26 -10.03
N LEU A 52 0.25 -2.13 -9.65
CA LEU A 52 -0.77 -3.15 -9.91
C LEU A 52 -1.13 -3.25 -11.41
N THR A 53 -1.11 -2.13 -12.13
CA THR A 53 -1.31 -2.10 -13.58
C THR A 53 -0.17 -2.82 -14.30
N GLN A 54 1.07 -2.53 -13.92
CA GLN A 54 2.25 -3.21 -14.47
C GLN A 54 2.21 -4.71 -14.17
N TYR A 55 1.91 -5.09 -12.93
CA TYR A 55 1.77 -6.50 -12.55
C TYR A 55 0.72 -7.23 -13.42
N ARG A 56 -0.45 -6.62 -13.62
CA ARG A 56 -1.49 -7.17 -14.50
C ARG A 56 -0.95 -7.35 -15.92
N GLU A 57 -0.30 -6.34 -16.48
CA GLU A 57 0.24 -6.39 -17.85
C GLU A 57 1.29 -7.49 -18.00
N GLU A 58 2.19 -7.63 -17.03
CA GLU A 58 3.21 -8.68 -17.04
C GLU A 58 2.60 -10.08 -16.94
N VAL A 59 1.52 -10.26 -16.17
CA VAL A 59 0.77 -11.54 -16.12
C VAL A 59 0.06 -11.81 -17.44
N GLU A 60 -0.63 -10.83 -18.01
CA GLU A 60 -1.37 -10.98 -19.28
C GLU A 60 -0.43 -11.27 -20.47
N GLN A 61 0.79 -10.74 -20.42
CA GLN A 61 1.82 -10.98 -21.43
C GLN A 61 2.67 -12.24 -21.16
N GLY A 62 2.47 -12.90 -20.01
CA GLY A 62 3.28 -14.06 -19.60
C GLY A 62 4.74 -13.72 -19.26
N LEU A 63 5.03 -12.45 -18.97
CA LEU A 63 6.35 -12.01 -18.48
C LEU A 63 6.54 -12.34 -16.99
N PHE A 64 5.46 -12.28 -16.21
CA PHE A 64 5.43 -12.73 -14.82
C PHE A 64 4.50 -13.95 -14.66
N PRO A 65 4.91 -14.98 -13.89
CA PRO A 65 6.20 -15.14 -13.22
C PRO A 65 7.33 -15.50 -14.19
N GLY A 66 8.49 -14.86 -13.99
CA GLY A 66 9.76 -15.28 -14.63
C GLY A 66 10.38 -16.52 -13.95
N PRO A 67 11.41 -17.14 -14.55
CA PRO A 67 12.10 -18.31 -13.99
C PRO A 67 12.61 -18.14 -12.55
N GLU A 68 13.03 -16.93 -12.20
CA GLU A 68 13.51 -16.55 -10.87
C GLU A 68 12.40 -16.52 -9.80
N HIS A 69 11.13 -16.51 -10.22
CA HIS A 69 9.96 -16.52 -9.35
C HIS A 69 9.37 -17.94 -9.18
N GLY A 70 9.96 -18.95 -9.83
CA GLY A 70 9.56 -20.35 -9.75
C GLY A 70 10.53 -21.20 -8.95
N PHE A 71 10.03 -22.30 -8.38
CA PHE A 71 10.88 -23.38 -7.86
C PHE A 71 10.96 -24.49 -8.88
N ALA A 72 12.18 -24.94 -9.21
CA ALA A 72 12.37 -26.12 -10.03
C ALA A 72 12.09 -27.39 -9.21
N MET A 73 11.33 -28.30 -9.79
CA MET A 73 11.20 -29.67 -9.28
C MET A 73 12.26 -30.54 -9.95
N LYS A 74 12.87 -31.47 -9.20
CA LYS A 74 13.75 -32.48 -9.81
C LYS A 74 12.94 -33.37 -10.76
N ASP A 75 13.54 -33.76 -11.87
CA ASP A 75 12.88 -34.58 -12.89
C ASP A 75 12.30 -35.89 -12.33
N GLU A 76 13.00 -36.52 -11.37
CA GLU A 76 12.55 -37.72 -10.66
C GLU A 76 11.24 -37.52 -9.88
N GLU A 77 11.04 -36.34 -9.30
CA GLU A 77 9.82 -35.99 -8.58
C GLU A 77 8.71 -35.58 -9.56
N LEU A 78 9.06 -34.89 -10.66
CA LEU A 78 8.11 -34.51 -11.71
C LEU A 78 7.45 -35.75 -12.33
N ALA A 79 8.24 -36.79 -12.60
CA ALA A 79 7.78 -38.07 -13.14
C ALA A 79 6.74 -38.79 -12.25
N LYS A 80 6.74 -38.54 -10.94
CA LYS A 80 5.74 -39.12 -10.01
C LYS A 80 4.40 -38.41 -10.06
N VAL A 81 4.34 -37.18 -10.57
CA VAL A 81 3.12 -36.35 -10.60
C VAL A 81 2.33 -36.54 -11.91
N GLY A 82 2.87 -37.25 -12.90
CA GLY A 82 2.14 -37.69 -14.10
C GLY A 82 1.64 -36.56 -15.01
N ARG A 83 2.32 -35.41 -15.01
CA ARG A 83 2.08 -34.34 -15.99
C ARG A 83 3.21 -34.37 -17.01
N ASP A 84 2.88 -34.85 -18.21
CA ASP A 84 3.71 -34.79 -19.42
C ASP A 84 3.87 -33.34 -19.92
#